data_AF-A0A511FCH8-F1
#
_entry.id   AF-A0A511FCH8-F1
#
_cell.length_a   1.000
_cell.length_b   1.000
_cell.length_c   1.000
_cell.angle_alpha   90.00
_cell.angle_beta   90.00
_cell.angle_gamma   90.00
#
_symmetry.space_group_name_H-M   'P 1'
#
loop_
_entity.id
_entity.type
_entity.pdbx_description
1 polymer ?
#
loop_
_entity_poly.entity_id
_entity_poly.type
_entity_poly.pdbx_seq_one_letter_code
_entity_poly.pdbx_strand_id
1 'polypeptide(L)'
;MSAGPGSTGPEGDDPAAAWEVVRARLARHALVEQAVGVLMEQDGCGPRKALRRLVDDATDLDVTVPEAARRVIARLDDRPVRWS
;
A
#
# COMPACT_ATOMS: atom_id res chain seq x y z
N MET A 1 -27.90 -20.76 -46.90
CA MET A 1 -28.45 -20.09 -45.69
C MET A 1 -27.40 -20.16 -44.62
N SER A 2 -26.91 -18.99 -44.21
CA SER A 2 -25.82 -18.81 -43.24
C SER A 2 -26.35 -18.90 -41.81
N ALA A 3 -25.57 -19.51 -40.92
CA ALA A 3 -25.54 -19.17 -39.51
C ALA A 3 -24.11 -19.43 -39.01
N GLY A 4 -23.28 -18.39 -39.00
CA GLY A 4 -21.97 -18.45 -38.36
C GLY A 4 -22.12 -18.49 -36.84
N PRO A 5 -21.18 -19.12 -36.11
CA PRO A 5 -21.17 -19.02 -34.66
C PRO A 5 -20.91 -17.57 -34.27
N GLY A 6 -21.85 -16.99 -33.52
CA GLY A 6 -21.74 -15.64 -32.98
C GLY A 6 -20.46 -15.50 -32.16
N SER A 7 -19.54 -14.70 -32.67
CA SER A 7 -18.40 -14.17 -31.94
C SER A 7 -18.74 -12.72 -31.61
N THR A 8 -18.89 -12.38 -30.31
CA THR A 8 -18.62 -11.09 -29.63
C THR A 8 -19.28 -11.08 -28.25
N GLY A 9 -18.63 -10.92 -27.10
CA GLY A 9 -17.23 -10.59 -26.77
C GLY A 9 -16.94 -10.97 -25.29
N PRO A 10 -15.75 -10.65 -24.77
CA PRO A 10 -15.38 -11.02 -23.40
C PRO A 10 -16.21 -10.24 -22.38
N GLU A 11 -16.47 -10.93 -21.27
CA GLU A 11 -17.00 -10.48 -19.98
C GLU A 11 -16.83 -8.98 -19.75
N GLY A 12 -17.94 -8.26 -19.59
CA GLY A 12 -17.90 -6.87 -19.18
C GLY A 12 -17.24 -6.74 -17.81
N ASP A 13 -16.22 -5.88 -17.73
CA ASP A 13 -15.63 -5.41 -16.48
C ASP A 13 -16.74 -5.09 -15.47
N ASP A 14 -16.88 -5.89 -14.42
CA ASP A 14 -17.77 -5.56 -13.31
C ASP A 14 -17.26 -4.25 -12.67
N PRO A 15 -17.99 -3.14 -12.80
CA PRO A 15 -17.54 -1.86 -12.27
C PRO A 15 -17.33 -1.92 -10.75
N ALA A 16 -18.08 -2.77 -10.03
CA ALA A 16 -17.87 -2.97 -8.61
C ALA A 16 -16.50 -3.61 -8.34
N ALA A 17 -16.13 -4.65 -9.09
CA ALA A 17 -14.82 -5.29 -8.99
C ALA A 17 -13.69 -4.32 -9.35
N ALA A 18 -13.85 -3.50 -10.38
CA ALA A 18 -12.89 -2.46 -10.74
C ALA A 18 -12.70 -1.43 -9.62
N TRP A 19 -13.79 -1.00 -8.98
CA TRP A 19 -13.74 -0.09 -7.83
C TRP A 19 -13.04 -0.71 -6.61
N GLU A 20 -13.21 -2.01 -6.36
CA GLU A 20 -12.47 -2.68 -5.27
C GLU A 20 -10.96 -2.67 -5.49
N VAL A 21 -10.51 -2.89 -6.73
CA VAL A 21 -9.08 -2.82 -7.06
C VAL A 21 -8.52 -1.42 -6.80
N VAL A 22 -9.25 -0.37 -7.19
CA VAL A 22 -8.86 1.02 -6.94
C VAL A 22 -8.82 1.31 -5.44
N ARG A 23 -9.86 0.93 -4.69
CA ARG A 23 -9.90 1.08 -3.22
C ARG A 23 -8.73 0.38 -2.54
N ALA A 24 -8.44 -0.85 -2.93
CA ALA A 24 -7.32 -1.60 -2.39
C ALA A 24 -5.96 -0.96 -2.74
N ARG A 25 -5.83 -0.34 -3.92
CA ARG A 25 -4.61 0.41 -4.29
C ARG A 25 -4.46 1.68 -3.47
N LEU A 26 -5.53 2.45 -3.30
CA LEU A 26 -5.52 3.67 -2.49
C LEU A 26 -5.23 3.38 -1.02
N ALA A 27 -5.85 2.34 -0.45
CA ALA A 27 -5.58 1.92 0.92
C ALA A 27 -4.12 1.52 1.13
N ARG A 28 -3.52 0.80 0.17
CA ARG A 28 -2.08 0.47 0.20
C ARG A 28 -1.21 1.71 0.12
N HIS A 29 -1.55 2.68 -0.72
CA HIS A 29 -0.79 3.93 -0.83
C HIS A 29 -0.89 4.75 0.46
N ALA A 30 -2.09 4.94 1.01
CA ALA A 30 -2.30 5.67 2.26
C ALA A 30 -1.47 5.07 3.42
N LEU A 31 -1.42 3.74 3.51
CA LEU A 31 -0.61 3.04 4.51
C LEU A 31 0.90 3.35 4.37
N VAL A 32 1.41 3.36 3.13
CA VAL A 32 2.83 3.67 2.87
C VAL A 32 3.13 5.14 3.20
N GLU A 33 2.27 6.08 2.81
CA GLU A 33 2.46 7.50 3.13
C GLU A 33 2.44 7.74 4.65
N GLN A 34 1.56 7.07 5.38
CA GLN A 34 1.52 7.15 6.84
C GLN A 34 2.84 6.65 7.45
N ALA A 35 3.31 5.46 7.05
CA ALA A 35 4.58 4.92 7.54
C ALA A 35 5.78 5.81 7.18
N VAL A 36 5.78 6.44 5.99
CA VAL A 36 6.79 7.44 5.61
C VAL A 36 6.77 8.63 6.56
N GLY A 37 5.59 9.18 6.88
CA GLY A 37 5.46 10.26 7.87
C GLY A 37 6.02 9.89 9.25
N VAL A 38 5.74 8.66 9.70
CA VAL A 38 6.29 8.13 10.95
C VAL A 38 7.82 8.08 10.93
N LEU A 39 8.41 7.56 9.86
CA LEU A 39 9.87 7.48 9.73
C LEU A 39 10.51 8.88 9.58
N MET A 40 9.83 9.82 8.92
CA MET A 40 10.29 11.21 8.84
C MET A 40 10.41 11.83 10.23
N GLU A 41 9.40 11.64 11.08
CA GLU A 41 9.40 12.13 12.47
C GLU A 41 10.49 11.46 13.30
N GLN A 42 10.62 10.13 13.20
CA GLN A 42 11.57 9.36 14.00
C GLN A 42 13.04 9.60 13.62
N ASP A 43 13.32 9.71 12.32
CA ASP A 43 14.69 9.84 11.80
C ASP A 43 15.10 11.29 11.50
N GLY A 44 14.20 12.25 11.65
CA GLY A 44 14.42 13.66 11.32
C GLY A 44 14.81 13.87 9.86
N CYS A 45 14.15 13.14 8.94
CA CYS A 45 14.55 13.11 7.53
C CYS A 45 13.43 13.47 6.55
N GLY A 46 13.81 13.77 5.31
CA GLY A 46 12.86 14.06 4.23
C GLY A 46 12.17 12.81 3.67
N PRO A 47 11.04 12.98 2.96
CA PRO A 47 10.16 11.88 2.53
C PRO A 47 10.87 10.85 1.63
N ARG A 48 11.78 11.29 0.76
CA ARG A 48 12.55 10.37 -0.10
C ARG A 48 13.45 9.43 0.69
N LYS A 49 14.08 9.93 1.76
CA LYS A 49 14.98 9.12 2.60
C LYS A 49 14.16 8.15 3.47
N ALA A 50 13.05 8.62 4.03
CA ALA A 50 12.10 7.77 4.76
C ALA A 50 11.51 6.66 3.87
N LEU A 51 11.11 6.97 2.64
CA LEU A 51 10.63 5.98 1.68
C LEU A 51 11.72 4.98 1.29
N ARG A 52 12.95 5.44 1.04
CA ARG A 52 14.09 4.54 0.76
C ARG A 52 14.29 3.56 1.91
N ARG A 53 14.33 4.07 3.15
CA ARG A 53 14.46 3.25 4.36
C ARG A 53 13.35 2.21 4.46
N LEU A 54 12.09 2.61 4.22
CA LEU A 54 10.96 1.68 4.25
C LEU A 54 11.09 0.54 3.22
N VAL A 55 11.61 0.85 2.03
CA VAL A 55 11.88 -0.16 0.98
C VAL A 55 13.04 -1.07 1.38
N ASP A 56 14.09 -0.51 1.97
CA ASP A 56 15.23 -1.27 2.46
C ASP A 56 14.78 -2.23 3.59
N ASP A 57 13.99 -1.74 4.57
CA ASP A 57 13.40 -2.57 5.62
C ASP A 57 12.51 -3.69 5.06
N ALA A 58 11.72 -3.43 4.02
CA ALA A 58 10.90 -4.44 3.37
C ALA A 58 11.76 -5.52 2.70
N THR A 59 12.88 -5.12 2.10
CA THR A 59 13.84 -6.02 1.46
C THR A 59 14.56 -6.88 2.51
N ASP A 60 15.07 -6.25 3.57
CA ASP A 60 15.82 -6.92 4.64
C ASP A 60 14.95 -7.94 5.41
N LEU A 61 13.65 -7.67 5.53
CA LEU A 61 12.69 -8.54 6.20
C LEU A 61 12.00 -9.55 5.28
N ASP A 62 12.31 -9.53 3.98
CA ASP A 62 11.66 -10.33 2.93
C ASP A 62 10.12 -10.21 2.95
N VAL A 63 9.62 -8.98 3.01
CA VAL A 63 8.18 -8.67 3.00
C VAL A 63 7.84 -7.59 1.97
N THR A 64 6.54 -7.43 1.70
CA THR A 64 6.07 -6.34 0.84
C THR A 64 6.19 -4.99 1.55
N VAL A 65 6.39 -3.91 0.79
CA VAL A 65 6.43 -2.53 1.32
C VAL A 65 5.19 -2.18 2.16
N PRO A 66 3.95 -2.53 1.77
CA PRO A 66 2.79 -2.33 2.63
C PRO A 66 2.89 -3.09 3.95
N GLU A 67 3.41 -4.32 3.98
CA GLU A 67 3.56 -5.08 5.22
C GLU A 67 4.61 -4.47 6.15
N ALA A 68 5.75 -4.02 5.60
CA ALA A 68 6.72 -3.23 6.36
C ALA A 68 6.10 -1.94 6.93
N ALA A 69 5.27 -1.25 6.14
CA ALA A 69 4.54 -0.06 6.58
C ALA A 69 3.61 -0.35 7.77
N ARG A 70 2.86 -1.46 7.76
CA ARG A 70 2.04 -1.88 8.91
C ARG A 70 2.88 -2.06 10.17
N ARG A 71 4.04 -2.72 10.06
CA ARG A 71 4.95 -2.95 11.19
C ARG A 71 5.51 -1.65 11.76
N VAL A 72 5.83 -0.68 10.90
CA VAL A 72 6.27 0.66 11.33
C VAL A 72 5.17 1.36 12.12
N ILE A 73 3.93 1.34 11.63
CA ILE A 73 2.77 1.98 12.28
C ILE A 73 2.47 1.30 13.62
N ALA A 74 2.40 -0.03 13.67
CA ALA A 74 2.09 -0.77 14.90
C ALA A 74 3.07 -0.48 16.05
N ARG A 75 4.36 -0.25 15.73
CA ARG A 75 5.38 0.12 16.72
C ARG A 75 5.14 1.47 17.39
N LEU A 76 4.33 2.36 16.80
CA LEU A 76 3.91 3.61 17.46
C LEU A 76 2.83 3.36 18.50
N ASP A 77 1.86 2.50 18.19
CA ASP A 77 0.76 2.17 19.10
C ASP A 77 1.29 1.48 20.37
N ASP A 78 2.39 0.75 20.26
CA ASP A 78 3.07 0.08 21.37
C ASP A 78 3.98 1.01 22.21
N ARG A 79 4.22 2.26 21.80
CA ARG A 79 5.04 3.19 22.62
C ARG A 79 4.19 3.78 23.75
N PRO A 80 4.69 3.78 25.01
CA PRO A 80 4.04 4.54 26.06
C PRO A 80 4.09 6.02 25.68
N VAL A 81 2.91 6.62 25.46
CA VAL A 81 2.78 8.04 25.12
C VAL A 81 3.30 8.84 26.32
N ARG A 82 4.54 9.32 26.24
CA ARG A 82 5.06 10.33 27.17
C ARG A 82 4.65 11.70 26.63
N TRP A 83 3.54 12.20 27.15
CA TRP A 83 3.20 13.62 27.05
C TRP A 83 4.29 14.37 27.82
N SER A 84 5.09 15.16 27.10
CA SER A 84 6.00 16.15 27.70
C SER A 84 5.34 17.52 27.67
#